data_AF-A0A846QR80-F1
#
_entry.id   AF-A0A846QR80-F1
#
_cell.length_a   1.000
_cell.length_b   1.000
_cell.length_c   1.000
_cell.angle_alpha   90.00
_cell.angle_beta   90.00
_cell.angle_gamma   90.00
#
_symmetry.space_group_name_H-M   'P 1'
#
loop_
_entity.id
_entity.type
_entity.pdbx_description
1 polymer ?
#
loop_
_entity_poly.entity_id
_entity_poly.type
_entity_poly.pdbx_seq_one_letter_code
_entity_poly.pdbx_strand_id
1 'polypeptide(L)'
;MIEVAELKMISRMKSVDPSILAVISVGVAFAIMGIEKSLPPYLFQGLISLVIVCFSLCLAMTLLRLGKRVLHTKPSETKISEASLLISDEEWMRRVLDGLKNANGVSAYLRGFDHPEHFKEPHRDTLLGIMREFSRLIWYSSENTRIIAYKTPNAGGDKCPKEWLIDDIMERFGNKENVQRGEVAKKVEKSLTVTDCQIRDNAYTFYLPSGGRNFLYNLHKDGTIKFYSMEFEPSIIPYLIERGLKVTCENRTR
;
A
#
# COMPACT_ATOMS: atom_id res chain seq x y z
N MET A 1 -27.26 52.75 7.85
CA MET A 1 -28.06 51.51 7.67
C MET A 1 -27.60 50.76 6.41
N ILE A 2 -26.28 50.56 6.27
CA ILE A 2 -25.61 49.86 5.16
C ILE A 2 -24.54 49.02 5.85
N GLU A 3 -24.92 47.89 6.44
CA GLU A 3 -23.93 46.99 7.09
C GLU A 3 -24.39 45.53 7.18
N VAL A 4 -25.63 45.22 6.78
CA VAL A 4 -26.18 43.85 6.89
C VAL A 4 -26.25 43.15 5.52
N ALA A 5 -26.04 43.86 4.41
CA ALA A 5 -26.08 43.27 3.06
C ALA A 5 -24.76 42.58 2.66
N GLU A 6 -23.60 43.13 3.03
CA GLU A 6 -22.29 42.60 2.59
C GLU A 6 -21.90 41.29 3.32
N LEU A 7 -22.25 41.15 4.60
CA LEU A 7 -21.98 39.92 5.37
C LEU A 7 -22.82 38.71 4.93
N LYS A 8 -23.99 38.95 4.30
CA LYS A 8 -24.85 37.87 3.78
C LYS A 8 -24.32 37.25 2.48
N MET A 9 -23.49 37.99 1.73
CA MET A 9 -22.88 37.50 0.49
C MET A 9 -21.70 36.56 0.79
N ILE A 10 -20.89 36.86 1.81
CA ILE A 10 -19.74 36.03 2.22
C ILE A 10 -20.19 34.72 2.90
N SER A 11 -21.31 34.74 3.63
CA SER A 11 -21.90 33.54 4.27
C SER A 11 -22.43 32.51 3.26
N ARG A 12 -22.80 32.94 2.04
CA ARG A 12 -23.30 32.05 0.97
C ARG A 12 -22.19 31.38 0.14
N MET A 13 -20.92 31.70 0.38
CA MET A 13 -19.77 31.03 -0.27
C MET A 13 -19.24 29.81 0.52
N LYS A 14 -20.06 29.20 1.39
CA LYS A 14 -19.75 27.88 1.93
C LYS A 14 -19.90 26.85 0.80
N SER A 15 -18.75 26.33 0.34
CA SER A 15 -18.58 25.26 -0.66
C SER A 15 -18.55 25.64 -2.14
N VAL A 16 -17.84 26.71 -2.51
CA VAL A 16 -17.30 26.72 -3.89
C VAL A 16 -16.23 25.65 -3.97
N ASP A 17 -16.49 24.61 -4.75
CA ASP A 17 -15.55 23.53 -5.04
C ASP A 17 -14.24 24.14 -5.59
N PRO A 18 -13.06 23.75 -5.09
CA PRO A 18 -11.79 24.22 -5.62
C PRO A 18 -11.63 24.05 -7.13
N SER A 19 -12.28 23.05 -7.72
CA SER A 19 -12.32 22.84 -9.17
C SER A 19 -13.08 23.94 -9.92
N ILE A 20 -14.14 24.50 -9.33
CA ILE A 20 -14.90 25.63 -9.90
C ILE A 20 -14.03 26.90 -9.91
N LEU A 21 -13.25 27.14 -8.84
CA LEU A 21 -12.29 28.26 -8.79
C LEU A 21 -11.18 28.10 -9.84
N ALA A 22 -10.69 26.88 -10.06
CA ALA A 22 -9.71 26.59 -11.11
C ALA A 22 -10.27 26.87 -12.50
N VAL A 23 -11.50 26.41 -12.79
CA VAL A 23 -12.18 26.65 -14.08
C VAL A 23 -12.43 28.14 -14.32
N ILE A 24 -12.85 28.90 -13.30
CA ILE A 24 -13.03 30.35 -13.40
C ILE A 24 -11.68 31.04 -13.66
N SER A 25 -10.59 30.62 -13.00
CA SER A 25 -9.27 31.21 -13.20
C SER A 25 -8.71 30.96 -14.61
N VAL A 26 -8.93 29.77 -15.17
CA VAL A 26 -8.54 29.43 -16.56
C VAL A 26 -9.40 30.20 -17.56
N GLY A 27 -10.72 30.27 -17.35
CA GLY A 27 -11.63 31.05 -18.20
C GLY A 27 -11.29 32.54 -18.24
N VAL A 28 -10.94 33.13 -17.10
CA VAL A 28 -10.50 34.53 -17.01
C VAL A 28 -9.15 34.74 -17.72
N ALA A 29 -8.21 33.81 -17.60
CA ALA A 29 -6.93 33.89 -18.33
C ALA A 29 -7.13 33.86 -19.86
N PHE A 30 -8.00 32.98 -20.37
CA PHE A 30 -8.34 32.95 -21.80
C PHE A 30 -9.08 34.20 -22.27
N ALA A 31 -9.98 34.75 -21.46
CA ALA A 31 -10.66 36.01 -21.76
C ALA A 31 -9.65 37.19 -21.83
N ILE A 32 -8.67 37.23 -20.91
CA ILE A 32 -7.63 38.28 -20.91
C ILE A 32 -6.72 38.15 -22.14
N MET A 33 -6.33 36.93 -22.55
CA MET A 33 -5.53 36.71 -23.76
C MET A 33 -6.30 37.11 -25.04
N GLY A 34 -7.63 36.98 -25.07
CA GLY A 34 -8.46 37.43 -26.19
C GLY A 34 -8.56 38.96 -26.34
N ILE A 35 -8.32 39.73 -25.27
CA ILE A 35 -8.47 41.19 -25.23
C ILE A 35 -7.11 41.91 -25.40
N GLU A 36 -6.02 41.17 -25.56
CA GLU A 36 -4.64 41.69 -25.67
C GLU A 36 -4.48 42.80 -26.74
N LYS A 37 -5.30 42.77 -27.80
CA LYS A 37 -5.27 43.78 -28.88
C LYS A 37 -6.07 45.05 -28.61
N SER A 38 -6.85 45.11 -27.54
CA SER A 38 -7.84 46.19 -27.31
C SER A 38 -7.56 47.04 -26.07
N LEU A 39 -6.60 46.64 -25.23
CA LEU A 39 -6.25 47.36 -24.00
C LEU A 39 -4.91 48.08 -24.14
N PRO A 40 -4.80 49.34 -23.67
CA PRO A 40 -3.52 49.99 -23.47
C PRO A 40 -2.58 49.15 -22.59
N PRO A 41 -1.26 49.11 -22.90
CA PRO A 41 -0.31 48.22 -22.22
C PRO A 41 -0.29 48.34 -20.69
N TYR A 42 -0.49 49.57 -20.16
CA TYR A 42 -0.50 49.82 -18.72
C TYR A 42 -1.71 49.20 -18.00
N LEU A 43 -2.87 49.11 -18.65
CA LEU A 43 -4.05 48.45 -18.09
C LEU A 43 -3.91 46.93 -18.13
N PHE A 44 -3.32 46.39 -19.20
CA PHE A 44 -3.05 44.97 -19.33
C PHE A 44 -2.07 44.47 -18.25
N GLN A 45 -0.99 45.22 -18.02
CA GLN A 45 -0.03 44.92 -16.95
C GLN A 45 -0.66 45.00 -15.55
N GLY A 46 -1.56 45.95 -15.33
CA GLY A 46 -2.34 46.05 -14.08
C GLY A 46 -3.24 44.83 -13.85
N LEU A 47 -3.92 44.36 -14.90
CA LEU A 47 -4.79 43.17 -14.84
C LEU A 47 -3.99 41.90 -14.54
N ILE A 48 -2.85 41.70 -15.21
CA ILE A 48 -1.96 40.55 -14.94
C ILE A 48 -1.50 40.56 -13.48
N SER A 49 -1.06 41.72 -12.98
CA SER A 49 -0.60 41.86 -11.60
C SER A 49 -1.70 41.51 -10.60
N LEU A 50 -2.94 41.94 -10.86
CA LEU A 50 -4.10 41.61 -10.03
C LEU A 50 -4.39 40.10 -10.03
N VAL A 51 -4.36 39.46 -11.20
CA VAL A 51 -4.59 38.01 -11.33
C VAL A 51 -3.53 37.21 -10.55
N ILE A 52 -2.26 37.59 -10.64
CA ILE A 52 -1.17 36.92 -9.92
C ILE A 52 -1.37 37.03 -8.40
N VAL A 53 -1.75 38.22 -7.91
CA VAL A 53 -2.01 38.45 -6.48
C VAL A 53 -3.21 37.61 -6.02
N CYS A 54 -4.32 37.61 -6.75
CA CYS A 54 -5.50 36.82 -6.43
C CYS A 54 -5.20 35.30 -6.43
N PHE A 55 -4.43 34.82 -7.40
CA PHE A 55 -4.03 33.41 -7.49
C PHE A 55 -3.14 33.01 -6.31
N SER A 56 -2.15 33.84 -5.97
CA SER A 56 -1.24 33.60 -4.85
C SER A 56 -1.99 33.55 -3.51
N LEU A 57 -2.97 34.44 -3.30
CA LEU A 57 -3.85 34.44 -2.14
C LEU A 57 -4.72 33.17 -2.07
N CYS A 58 -5.31 32.74 -3.19
CA CYS A 58 -6.11 31.51 -3.25
C CYS A 58 -5.27 30.27 -2.92
N LEU A 59 -4.04 30.20 -3.46
CA LEU A 59 -3.10 29.12 -3.19
C LEU A 59 -2.70 29.10 -1.70
N ALA A 60 -2.31 30.25 -1.15
CA ALA A 60 -1.95 30.37 0.27
C ALA A 60 -3.10 29.95 1.20
N MET A 61 -4.33 30.39 0.90
CA MET A 61 -5.52 30.00 1.68
C MET A 61 -5.83 28.50 1.58
N THR A 62 -5.62 27.90 0.41
CA THR A 62 -5.80 26.46 0.20
C THR A 62 -4.76 25.66 1.00
N LEU A 63 -3.50 26.09 0.96
CA LEU A 63 -2.41 25.49 1.74
C LEU A 63 -2.64 25.65 3.24
N LEU A 64 -3.11 26.81 3.72
CA LEU A 64 -3.46 27.03 5.12
C LEU A 64 -4.63 26.15 5.56
N ARG A 65 -5.64 25.93 4.70
CA ARG A 65 -6.75 25.02 4.98
C ARG A 65 -6.30 23.55 5.03
N LEU A 66 -5.42 23.13 4.13
CA LEU A 66 -4.80 21.80 4.18
C LEU A 66 -3.96 21.64 5.44
N GLY A 67 -3.08 22.60 5.74
CA GLY A 67 -2.23 22.59 6.93
C GLY A 67 -3.04 22.54 8.21
N LYS A 68 -4.12 23.33 8.33
CA LYS A 68 -5.04 23.24 9.47
C LYS A 68 -5.73 21.88 9.57
N ARG A 69 -6.11 21.22 8.46
CA ARG A 69 -6.66 19.85 8.50
C ARG A 69 -5.63 18.83 8.98
N VAL A 70 -4.37 18.99 8.60
CA VAL A 70 -3.26 18.10 9.00
C VAL A 70 -2.82 18.35 10.44
N LEU A 71 -2.91 19.58 10.95
CA LEU A 71 -2.53 19.94 12.32
C LEU A 71 -3.67 19.79 13.35
N HIS A 72 -4.94 19.93 12.95
CA HIS A 72 -6.11 19.71 13.82
C HIS A 72 -6.71 18.31 13.71
N THR A 73 -6.16 17.45 12.86
CA THR A 73 -6.24 16.02 13.14
C THR A 73 -5.36 15.78 14.35
N LYS A 74 -5.94 15.96 15.55
CA LYS A 74 -5.50 15.20 16.72
C LYS A 74 -5.26 13.78 16.22
N PRO A 75 -4.19 13.08 16.65
CA PRO A 75 -4.22 11.63 16.53
C PRO A 75 -5.51 11.26 17.24
N SER A 76 -6.55 10.96 16.48
CA SER A 76 -7.62 10.15 16.99
C SER A 76 -6.82 8.99 17.51
N GLU A 77 -6.85 8.78 18.82
CA GLU A 77 -6.80 7.43 19.36
C GLU A 77 -7.80 6.69 18.50
N THR A 78 -7.28 6.12 17.42
CA THR A 78 -7.96 5.13 16.65
C THR A 78 -7.98 4.06 17.71
N LYS A 79 -9.09 4.03 18.46
CA LYS A 79 -9.68 2.75 18.83
C LYS A 79 -9.59 1.98 17.53
N ILE A 80 -8.49 1.21 17.38
CA ILE A 80 -8.35 0.17 16.40
C ILE A 80 -9.65 -0.58 16.63
N SER A 81 -10.60 -0.36 15.72
CA SER A 81 -11.97 -0.78 15.88
C SER A 81 -11.92 -2.22 16.38
N GLU A 82 -12.70 -2.53 17.41
CA GLU A 82 -12.85 -3.88 17.98
C GLU A 82 -13.36 -4.92 16.96
N ALA A 83 -13.32 -4.63 15.65
CA ALA A 83 -13.57 -5.53 14.55
C ALA A 83 -12.32 -6.31 14.09
N SER A 84 -11.33 -6.57 14.95
CA SER A 84 -10.42 -7.69 14.71
C SER A 84 -11.20 -8.98 14.95
N LEU A 85 -11.79 -9.55 13.91
CA LEU A 85 -12.57 -10.77 14.04
C LEU A 85 -11.60 -11.92 14.31
N LEU A 86 -11.63 -12.46 15.53
CA LEU A 86 -10.96 -13.73 15.83
C LEU A 86 -11.63 -14.79 14.97
N ILE A 87 -10.84 -15.48 14.15
CA ILE A 87 -11.30 -16.52 13.23
C ILE A 87 -10.57 -17.82 13.48
N SER A 88 -11.13 -18.94 13.01
CA SER A 88 -10.43 -20.22 13.02
C SER A 88 -9.22 -20.18 12.08
N ASP A 89 -8.27 -21.08 12.30
CA ASP A 89 -7.15 -21.33 11.42
C ASP A 89 -7.59 -21.71 9.99
N GLU A 90 -8.57 -22.60 9.84
CA GLU A 90 -9.10 -23.01 8.55
C GLU A 90 -9.69 -21.82 7.76
N GLU A 91 -10.53 -21.03 8.42
CA GLU A 91 -11.14 -19.84 7.82
C GLU A 91 -10.08 -18.79 7.49
N TRP A 92 -9.08 -18.62 8.35
CA TRP A 92 -7.96 -17.71 8.11
C TRP A 92 -7.16 -18.13 6.87
N MET A 93 -6.77 -19.40 6.75
CA MET A 93 -6.02 -19.89 5.60
C MET A 93 -6.83 -19.79 4.30
N ARG A 94 -8.14 -20.10 4.36
CA ARG A 94 -9.04 -19.94 3.22
C ARG A 94 -9.09 -18.47 2.76
N ARG A 95 -9.23 -17.53 3.70
CA ARG A 95 -9.20 -16.08 3.39
C ARG A 95 -7.88 -15.62 2.83
N VAL A 96 -6.75 -16.14 3.32
CA VAL A 96 -5.43 -15.85 2.75
C VAL A 96 -5.40 -16.29 1.30
N LEU A 97 -5.75 -17.55 1.02
CA LEU A 97 -5.73 -18.11 -0.32
C LEU A 97 -6.65 -17.33 -1.28
N ASP A 98 -7.90 -17.07 -0.87
CA ASP A 98 -8.87 -16.31 -1.66
C ASP A 98 -8.40 -14.86 -1.90
N GLY A 99 -7.78 -14.24 -0.89
CA GLY A 99 -7.18 -12.91 -1.02
C GLY A 99 -6.05 -12.86 -2.04
N LEU A 100 -5.16 -13.86 -2.04
CA LEU A 100 -4.04 -13.93 -2.99
C LEU A 100 -4.49 -14.21 -4.42
N LYS A 101 -5.51 -15.05 -4.62
CA LYS A 101 -6.07 -15.35 -5.95
C LYS A 101 -6.59 -14.10 -6.67
N ASN A 102 -7.22 -13.20 -5.92
CA ASN A 102 -7.85 -11.99 -6.46
C ASN A 102 -6.94 -10.76 -6.47
N ALA A 103 -5.71 -10.88 -5.95
CA ALA A 103 -4.80 -9.75 -5.84
C ALA A 103 -3.88 -9.59 -7.06
N ASN A 104 -3.47 -8.35 -7.29
CA ASN A 104 -2.48 -7.94 -8.30
C ASN A 104 -1.08 -7.71 -7.67
N GLY A 105 -0.85 -8.28 -6.49
CA GLY A 105 0.37 -8.13 -5.69
C GLY A 105 0.12 -8.53 -4.24
N VAL A 106 1.17 -8.62 -3.44
CA VAL A 106 1.06 -8.90 -2.00
C VAL A 106 2.25 -8.35 -1.25
N SER A 107 2.01 -7.81 -0.06
CA SER A 107 3.03 -7.59 0.97
C SER A 107 2.81 -8.63 2.08
N ALA A 108 3.73 -9.59 2.20
CA ALA A 108 3.62 -10.67 3.17
C ALA A 108 4.87 -10.77 4.04
N TYR A 109 4.66 -11.18 5.28
CA TYR A 109 5.73 -11.53 6.21
C TYR A 109 5.40 -12.88 6.81
N LEU A 110 6.32 -13.82 6.67
CA LEU A 110 6.12 -15.23 7.00
C LEU A 110 7.06 -15.60 8.14
N ARG A 111 6.50 -16.07 9.25
CA ARG A 111 7.27 -16.55 10.41
C ARG A 111 8.14 -17.77 10.04
N GLY A 112 7.69 -18.57 9.09
CA GLY A 112 8.43 -19.67 8.52
C GLY A 112 8.11 -19.76 7.04
N PHE A 113 9.12 -20.12 6.26
CA PHE A 113 8.95 -20.41 4.86
C PHE A 113 9.60 -21.76 4.60
N ASP A 114 8.76 -22.78 4.63
CA ASP A 114 9.17 -24.18 4.50
C ASP A 114 8.98 -24.67 3.08
N HIS A 115 9.79 -25.65 2.69
CA HIS A 115 9.55 -26.39 1.47
C HIS A 115 8.21 -27.15 1.57
N PRO A 116 7.37 -27.21 0.53
CA PRO A 116 6.04 -27.81 0.63
C PRO A 116 6.02 -29.31 0.99
N GLU A 117 7.14 -30.02 0.80
CA GLU A 117 7.32 -31.39 1.29
C GLU A 117 7.24 -31.52 2.82
N HIS A 118 7.47 -30.42 3.55
CA HIS A 118 7.42 -30.39 5.02
C HIS A 118 6.06 -29.93 5.57
N PHE A 119 5.12 -29.57 4.70
CA PHE A 119 3.78 -29.21 5.14
C PHE A 119 3.06 -30.42 5.72
N LYS A 120 2.53 -30.23 6.93
CA LYS A 120 1.82 -31.27 7.68
C LYS A 120 0.32 -31.14 7.48
N GLU A 121 -0.38 -32.26 7.57
CA GLU A 121 -1.83 -32.29 7.69
C GLU A 121 -2.29 -31.57 8.96
N PRO A 122 -3.50 -30.97 8.97
CA PRO A 122 -4.53 -31.01 7.91
C PRO A 122 -4.43 -29.89 6.86
N HIS A 123 -3.45 -28.99 6.97
CA HIS A 123 -3.42 -27.75 6.18
C HIS A 123 -2.55 -27.81 4.92
N ARG A 124 -2.00 -28.99 4.60
CA ARG A 124 -0.99 -29.17 3.56
C ARG A 124 -1.43 -28.61 2.21
N ASP A 125 -2.63 -28.95 1.77
CA ASP A 125 -3.16 -28.54 0.48
C ASP A 125 -3.38 -27.02 0.39
N THR A 126 -3.90 -26.41 1.46
CA THR A 126 -4.14 -24.96 1.50
C THR A 126 -2.82 -24.19 1.49
N LEU A 127 -1.82 -24.65 2.24
CA LEU A 127 -0.48 -24.06 2.25
C LEU A 127 0.20 -24.19 0.87
N LEU A 128 0.08 -25.33 0.21
CA LEU A 128 0.56 -25.52 -1.16
C LEU A 128 -0.17 -24.58 -2.14
N GLY A 129 -1.48 -24.39 -1.97
CA GLY A 129 -2.26 -23.40 -2.70
C GLY A 129 -1.72 -21.98 -2.52
N ILE A 130 -1.43 -21.57 -1.28
CA ILE A 130 -0.86 -20.25 -0.96
C ILE A 130 0.50 -20.08 -1.66
N MET A 131 1.37 -21.08 -1.60
CA MET A 131 2.67 -21.02 -2.28
C MET A 131 2.53 -20.90 -3.80
N ARG A 132 1.58 -21.62 -4.42
CA ARG A 132 1.30 -21.51 -5.87
C ARG A 132 0.75 -20.14 -6.25
N GLU A 133 0.00 -19.48 -5.38
CA GLU A 133 -0.40 -18.09 -5.60
C GLU A 133 0.77 -17.12 -5.47
N PHE A 134 1.74 -17.38 -4.58
CA PHE A 134 3.00 -16.63 -4.59
C PHE A 134 3.76 -16.79 -5.91
N SER A 135 3.88 -18.00 -6.45
CA SER A 135 4.48 -18.21 -7.78
C SER A 135 3.80 -17.36 -8.86
N ARG A 136 2.46 -17.36 -8.89
CA ARG A 136 1.66 -16.57 -9.83
C ARG A 136 1.91 -15.07 -9.68
N LEU A 137 1.88 -14.57 -8.44
CA LEU A 137 2.06 -13.15 -8.12
C LEU A 137 3.48 -12.66 -8.41
N ILE A 138 4.49 -13.47 -8.11
CA ILE A 138 5.88 -13.18 -8.46
C ILE A 138 6.02 -13.13 -9.99
N TRP A 139 5.39 -14.05 -10.72
CA TRP A 139 5.48 -14.08 -12.18
C TRP A 139 4.85 -12.84 -12.84
N TYR A 140 3.57 -12.61 -12.57
CA TYR A 140 2.77 -11.57 -13.24
C TYR A 140 2.84 -10.19 -12.58
N SER A 141 3.29 -10.10 -11.33
CA SER A 141 3.18 -8.88 -10.53
C SER A 141 4.38 -8.69 -9.58
N SER A 142 5.59 -9.06 -10.03
CA SER A 142 6.84 -8.96 -9.23
C SER A 142 7.12 -7.55 -8.66
N GLU A 143 6.61 -6.50 -9.31
CA GLU A 143 6.79 -5.12 -8.87
C GLU A 143 5.94 -4.80 -7.64
N ASN A 144 4.76 -5.43 -7.55
CA ASN A 144 3.78 -5.28 -6.46
C ASN A 144 3.82 -6.43 -5.45
N THR A 145 4.80 -7.34 -5.59
CA THR A 145 4.94 -8.53 -4.75
C THR A 145 6.22 -8.45 -3.94
N ARG A 146 6.05 -8.44 -2.61
CA ARG A 146 7.11 -8.42 -1.61
C ARG A 146 6.76 -9.42 -0.51
N ILE A 147 7.61 -10.41 -0.33
CA ILE A 147 7.47 -11.47 0.66
C ILE A 147 8.75 -11.49 1.46
N ILE A 148 8.61 -11.46 2.78
CA ILE A 148 9.73 -11.54 3.71
C ILE A 148 9.49 -12.73 4.59
N ALA A 149 10.46 -13.61 4.67
CA ALA A 149 10.30 -14.92 5.25
C ALA A 149 11.47 -15.22 6.17
N TYR A 150 11.22 -15.95 7.25
CA TYR A 150 12.31 -16.54 8.02
C TYR A 150 12.60 -17.96 7.59
N LYS A 151 13.89 -18.29 7.60
CA LYS A 151 14.33 -19.66 7.52
C LYS A 151 13.89 -20.39 8.79
N THR A 152 13.18 -21.51 8.64
CA THR A 152 12.77 -22.31 9.78
C THR A 152 13.99 -23.06 10.33
N PRO A 153 14.39 -22.85 11.61
CA PRO A 153 15.64 -23.38 12.16
C PRO A 153 15.76 -24.91 12.12
N ASN A 154 14.63 -25.62 12.03
CA ASN A 154 14.54 -27.08 12.11
C ASN A 154 13.97 -27.71 10.82
N ALA A 155 13.86 -26.97 9.72
CA ALA A 155 13.57 -27.58 8.43
C ALA A 155 14.83 -28.34 7.98
N GLY A 156 14.97 -29.59 8.45
CA GLY A 156 16.09 -30.49 8.17
C GLY A 156 16.16 -30.96 6.71
N GLY A 157 15.71 -30.13 5.76
CA GLY A 157 15.80 -30.39 4.33
C GLY A 157 16.79 -29.43 3.68
N ASP A 158 17.68 -29.96 2.85
CA ASP A 158 18.62 -29.19 2.03
C ASP A 158 17.91 -28.36 0.93
N LYS A 159 16.59 -28.53 0.75
CA LYS A 159 15.84 -27.89 -0.32
C LYS A 159 15.39 -26.49 0.07
N CYS A 160 16.00 -25.50 -0.59
CA CYS A 160 15.65 -24.10 -0.44
C CYS A 160 14.22 -23.84 -0.98
N PRO A 161 13.32 -23.26 -0.19
CA PRO A 161 11.98 -22.87 -0.65
C PRO A 161 11.98 -21.92 -1.85
N LYS A 162 13.06 -21.12 -2.03
CA LYS A 162 13.25 -20.28 -3.23
C LYS A 162 13.42 -21.12 -4.49
N GLU A 163 14.23 -22.19 -4.44
CA GLU A 163 14.43 -23.08 -5.58
C GLU A 163 13.12 -23.74 -5.99
N TRP A 164 12.32 -24.18 -5.00
CA TRP A 164 10.99 -24.72 -5.29
C TRP A 164 10.08 -23.71 -6.00
N LEU A 165 10.07 -22.44 -5.58
CA LEU A 165 9.29 -21.39 -6.26
C LEU A 165 9.79 -21.16 -7.70
N ILE A 166 11.11 -21.18 -7.91
CA ILE A 166 11.69 -21.06 -9.26
C ILE A 166 11.21 -22.22 -10.13
N ASP A 167 11.26 -23.45 -9.61
CA ASP A 167 10.81 -24.65 -10.30
C ASP A 167 9.32 -24.61 -10.62
N ASP A 168 8.45 -24.27 -9.65
CA ASP A 168 7.00 -24.16 -9.86
C ASP A 168 6.67 -23.08 -10.91
N ILE A 169 7.36 -21.94 -10.89
CA ILE A 169 7.19 -20.89 -11.92
C ILE A 169 7.64 -21.40 -13.30
N MET A 170 8.80 -22.07 -13.37
CA MET A 170 9.33 -22.62 -14.62
C MET A 170 8.40 -23.69 -15.21
N GLU A 171 7.87 -24.59 -14.38
CA GLU A 171 6.93 -25.63 -14.79
C GLU A 171 5.62 -25.04 -15.32
N ARG A 172 5.08 -24.03 -14.63
CA ARG A 172 3.74 -23.48 -14.94
C ARG A 172 3.75 -22.44 -16.05
N PHE A 173 4.82 -21.64 -16.15
CA PHE A 173 4.89 -20.47 -17.02
C PHE A 173 6.07 -20.53 -17.99
N GLY A 174 7.19 -21.17 -17.62
CA GLY A 174 8.43 -21.17 -18.40
C GLY A 174 8.28 -21.79 -19.80
N ASN A 175 7.57 -22.91 -19.92
CA ASN A 175 7.34 -23.60 -21.20
C ASN A 175 6.47 -22.80 -22.18
N LYS A 176 5.69 -21.83 -21.71
CA LYS A 176 4.80 -21.03 -22.57
C LYS A 176 5.48 -19.80 -23.17
N GLU A 177 6.58 -19.35 -22.55
CA GLU A 177 7.15 -18.03 -22.81
C GLU A 177 8.65 -18.06 -23.19
N ASN A 178 9.25 -19.26 -23.42
CA ASN A 178 10.69 -19.44 -23.67
C ASN A 178 11.58 -18.77 -22.61
N VAL A 179 11.12 -18.78 -21.36
CA VAL A 179 11.75 -18.04 -20.27
C VAL A 179 12.96 -18.81 -19.76
N GLN A 180 14.07 -18.09 -19.57
CA GLN A 180 15.26 -18.67 -18.96
C GLN A 180 15.11 -18.74 -17.44
N ARG A 181 15.56 -19.86 -16.83
CA ARG A 181 15.58 -20.03 -15.37
C ARG A 181 16.20 -18.83 -14.62
N GLY A 182 17.25 -18.23 -15.19
CA GLY A 182 17.92 -17.07 -14.61
C GLY A 182 17.02 -15.82 -14.49
N GLU A 183 16.05 -15.64 -15.39
CA GLU A 183 15.09 -14.55 -15.30
C GLU A 183 14.08 -14.78 -14.17
N VAL A 184 13.56 -16.01 -14.06
CA VAL A 184 12.69 -16.42 -12.96
C VAL A 184 13.39 -16.24 -11.62
N ALA A 185 14.65 -16.69 -11.51
CA ALA A 185 15.45 -16.53 -10.30
C ALA A 185 15.58 -15.06 -9.89
N LYS A 186 15.82 -14.14 -10.83
CA LYS A 186 15.87 -12.70 -10.55
C LYS A 186 14.55 -12.14 -10.04
N LYS A 187 13.41 -12.57 -10.62
CA LYS A 187 12.07 -12.17 -10.15
C LYS A 187 11.82 -12.68 -8.73
N VAL A 188 12.12 -13.94 -8.45
CA VAL A 188 12.01 -14.53 -7.11
C VAL A 188 12.89 -13.77 -6.11
N GLU A 189 14.15 -13.47 -6.45
CA GLU A 189 15.06 -12.75 -5.55
C GLU A 189 14.58 -11.33 -5.25
N LYS A 190 14.05 -10.63 -6.26
CA LYS A 190 13.48 -9.27 -6.09
C LYS A 190 12.21 -9.28 -5.22
N SER A 191 11.42 -10.34 -5.28
CA SER A 191 10.12 -10.42 -4.60
C SER A 191 10.15 -11.15 -3.26
N LEU A 192 11.15 -12.00 -2.99
CA LEU A 192 11.24 -12.81 -1.78
C LEU A 192 12.60 -12.66 -1.10
N THR A 193 12.58 -12.11 0.11
CA THR A 193 13.74 -12.08 1.00
C THR A 193 13.57 -13.15 2.08
N VAL A 194 14.50 -14.10 2.15
CA VAL A 194 14.57 -15.09 3.23
C VAL A 194 15.69 -14.67 4.17
N THR A 195 15.43 -14.60 5.47
CA THR A 195 16.38 -14.14 6.49
C THR A 195 16.47 -15.13 7.64
N ASP A 196 17.66 -15.25 8.23
CA ASP A 196 17.90 -16.10 9.41
C ASP A 196 17.58 -15.37 10.73
N CYS A 197 17.25 -14.07 10.68
CA CYS A 197 17.16 -13.20 11.85
C CYS A 197 15.72 -13.04 12.35
N GLN A 198 15.14 -14.09 12.93
CA GLN A 198 13.78 -14.03 13.47
C GLN A 198 13.65 -12.92 14.53
N ILE A 199 12.73 -11.98 14.31
CA ILE A 199 12.46 -10.88 15.24
C ILE A 199 11.54 -11.41 16.36
N ARG A 200 12.14 -12.09 17.36
CA ARG A 200 11.54 -12.54 18.65
C ARG A 200 10.40 -13.60 18.58
N ASP A 201 10.13 -14.22 19.73
CA ASP A 201 9.18 -15.35 19.90
C ASP A 201 7.70 -15.05 19.56
N ASN A 202 7.33 -13.76 19.57
CA ASN A 202 6.01 -13.26 19.22
C ASN A 202 5.86 -12.93 17.72
N ALA A 203 6.77 -13.42 16.86
CA ALA A 203 6.70 -13.17 15.42
C ALA A 203 5.35 -13.61 14.84
N TYR A 204 4.73 -12.71 14.09
CA TYR A 204 3.44 -12.86 13.41
C TYR A 204 3.69 -13.34 11.99
N THR A 205 2.82 -14.16 11.42
CA THR A 205 2.66 -14.25 9.97
C THR A 205 1.57 -13.27 9.59
N PHE A 206 1.80 -12.44 8.58
CA PHE A 206 0.75 -11.58 8.05
C PHE A 206 0.74 -11.53 6.52
N TYR A 207 -0.45 -11.27 5.98
CA TYR A 207 -0.71 -11.10 4.56
C TYR A 207 -1.48 -9.81 4.33
N LEU A 208 -1.00 -9.02 3.38
CA LEU A 208 -1.68 -7.85 2.87
C LEU A 208 -1.75 -7.94 1.33
N PRO A 209 -2.78 -8.58 0.77
CA PRO A 209 -2.98 -8.65 -0.67
C PRO A 209 -3.23 -7.25 -1.24
N SER A 210 -2.55 -6.90 -2.33
CA SER A 210 -2.67 -5.59 -2.97
C SER A 210 -4.08 -5.39 -3.52
N GLY A 211 -4.70 -4.25 -3.19
CA GLY A 211 -6.10 -3.95 -3.51
C GLY A 211 -7.12 -4.52 -2.51
N GLY A 212 -6.70 -5.35 -1.55
CA GLY A 212 -7.54 -5.83 -0.48
C GLY A 212 -7.70 -4.81 0.64
N ARG A 213 -8.92 -4.72 1.20
CA ARG A 213 -9.17 -4.01 2.47
C ARG A 213 -8.83 -4.87 3.68
N ASN A 214 -8.34 -6.08 3.51
CA ASN A 214 -8.21 -7.06 4.59
C ASN A 214 -6.74 -7.35 4.90
N PHE A 215 -6.40 -7.22 6.18
CA PHE A 215 -5.13 -7.66 6.75
C PHE A 215 -5.38 -8.92 7.58
N LEU A 216 -4.65 -9.98 7.24
CA LEU A 216 -4.76 -11.28 7.88
C LEU A 216 -3.47 -11.50 8.65
N TYR A 217 -3.56 -11.75 9.96
CA TYR A 217 -2.37 -12.01 10.76
C TYR A 217 -2.64 -13.06 11.84
N ASN A 218 -1.59 -13.71 12.33
CA ASN A 218 -1.67 -14.61 13.48
C ASN A 218 -0.75 -14.15 14.62
N LEU A 219 -1.26 -14.23 15.86
CA LEU A 219 -0.52 -13.92 17.09
C LEU A 219 -0.10 -15.22 17.75
N HIS A 220 1.19 -15.37 18.02
CA HIS A 220 1.71 -16.40 18.89
C HIS A 220 1.86 -15.82 20.29
N LYS A 221 1.08 -16.33 21.25
CA LYS A 221 1.14 -15.90 22.65
C LYS A 221 0.95 -17.12 23.56
N ASP A 222 1.88 -17.31 24.49
CA ASP A 222 1.81 -18.34 25.54
C ASP A 222 1.55 -19.76 24.96
N GLY A 223 2.24 -20.11 23.86
CA GLY A 223 2.08 -21.40 23.18
C GLY A 223 0.78 -21.57 22.36
N THR A 224 -0.10 -20.55 22.36
CA THR A 224 -1.33 -20.54 21.56
C THR A 224 -1.17 -19.66 20.33
N ILE A 225 -1.74 -20.09 19.21
CA ILE A 225 -1.84 -19.30 17.97
C ILE A 225 -3.26 -18.80 17.84
N LYS A 226 -3.44 -17.49 17.66
CA LYS A 226 -4.75 -16.87 17.39
C LYS A 226 -4.72 -16.18 16.04
N PHE A 227 -5.77 -16.36 15.26
CA PHE A 227 -5.87 -15.87 13.89
C PHE A 227 -6.87 -14.73 13.79
N TYR A 228 -6.49 -13.67 13.09
CA TYR A 228 -7.24 -12.44 13.02
C TYR A 228 -7.41 -11.98 11.58
N SER A 229 -8.58 -11.41 11.32
CA SER A 229 -8.88 -10.63 10.12
C SER A 229 -9.26 -9.23 10.54
N MET A 230 -8.64 -8.23 9.93
CA MET A 230 -8.92 -6.83 10.18
C MET A 230 -9.18 -6.11 8.86
N GLU A 231 -10.29 -5.39 8.79
CA GLU A 231 -10.55 -4.46 7.69
C GLU A 231 -9.74 -3.17 7.92
N PHE A 232 -8.94 -2.79 6.94
CA PHE A 232 -8.11 -1.60 6.91
C PHE A 232 -8.70 -0.54 5.98
N GLU A 233 -8.90 0.66 6.54
CA GLU A 233 -8.81 1.92 5.81
C GLU A 233 -7.34 2.25 5.51
N PRO A 234 -7.02 3.15 4.53
CA PRO A 234 -5.66 3.36 4.05
C PRO A 234 -4.63 3.53 5.18
N SER A 235 -3.73 2.55 5.28
CA SER A 235 -2.82 2.37 6.41
C SER A 235 -1.37 2.48 5.98
N ILE A 236 -0.54 3.03 6.86
CA ILE A 236 0.91 3.16 6.69
C ILE A 236 1.64 1.80 6.83
N ILE A 237 0.96 0.73 7.24
CA ILE A 237 1.57 -0.60 7.44
C ILE A 237 2.35 -1.12 6.21
N PRO A 238 1.81 -1.16 4.98
CA PRO A 238 2.61 -1.53 3.80
C PRO A 238 3.90 -0.71 3.66
N TYR A 239 3.83 0.59 3.93
CA TYR A 239 5.01 1.48 3.92
C TYR A 239 5.99 1.18 5.08
N LEU A 240 5.48 0.87 6.28
CA LEU A 240 6.30 0.49 7.43
C LEU A 240 7.00 -0.86 7.21
N ILE A 241 6.35 -1.81 6.54
CA ILE A 241 6.96 -3.08 6.14
C ILE A 241 8.10 -2.79 5.16
N GLU A 242 7.84 -1.98 4.14
CA GLU A 242 8.84 -1.62 3.13
C GLU A 242 10.07 -0.90 3.73
N ARG A 243 9.84 0.04 4.65
CA ARG A 243 10.90 0.86 5.26
C ARG A 243 11.60 0.17 6.43
N GLY A 244 10.84 -0.50 7.30
CA GLY A 244 11.36 -1.14 8.51
C GLY A 244 12.38 -2.23 8.21
N LEU A 245 12.20 -2.95 7.10
CA LEU A 245 13.06 -4.06 6.70
C LEU A 245 14.37 -3.61 6.03
N LYS A 246 14.37 -2.50 5.28
CA LYS A 246 15.62 -1.88 4.79
C LYS A 246 16.53 -1.46 5.95
N VAL A 247 15.96 -0.83 6.98
CA VAL A 247 16.70 -0.32 8.15
C VAL A 247 17.26 -1.44 9.03
N THR A 248 16.57 -2.57 9.17
CA THR A 248 17.06 -3.69 10.01
C THR A 248 18.18 -4.50 9.35
N CYS A 249 18.18 -4.62 8.02
CA CYS A 249 19.24 -5.33 7.30
C CYS A 249 20.51 -4.50 7.13
N GLU A 250 20.40 -3.19 6.84
CA GLU A 250 21.55 -2.29 6.64
C GLU A 250 22.39 -2.07 7.91
N ASN A 251 21.74 -2.09 9.09
CA ASN A 251 22.41 -1.85 10.37
C ASN A 251 23.12 -3.09 10.97
N ARG A 252 23.07 -4.25 10.33
CA ARG A 252 23.80 -5.46 10.75
C ARG A 252 25.01 -5.81 9.87
N THR A 253 25.17 -5.14 8.74
CA THR A 253 26.35 -5.27 7.85
C THR A 253 27.48 -4.29 8.18
N ARG A 254 27.44 -3.65 9.36
CA ARG A 254 28.53 -2.87 9.97
C ARG A 254 28.91 -3.49 11.30
#